data_AF-A0AAD7DZE3-F1
#
_entry.id   AF-A0AAD7DZE3-F1
#
_cell.length_a   1.000
_cell.length_b   1.000
_cell.length_c   1.000
_cell.angle_alpha   90.00
_cell.angle_beta   90.00
_cell.angle_gamma   90.00
#
_symmetry.space_group_name_H-M   'P 1'
#
loop_
_entity.id
_entity.type
_entity.pdbx_description
1 polymer ?
#
loop_
_entity_poly.entity_id
_entity_poly.type
_entity_poly.pdbx_seq_one_letter_code
_entity_poly.pdbx_strand_id
1 'polypeptide(L)'
;MDCDADGPAASLPSSPPQVRSRITVVCAECKRLKLKCDRRTPCGSCLKRDTVARCVYSPAAAEKVDLHSLNNRLIHVEALLAQYAE
;
A
#
# COMPACT_ATOMS: atom_id res chain seq x y z
N MET A 1 55.43 0.77 23.86
CA MET A 1 55.15 0.03 22.63
C MET A 1 54.48 -1.29 22.98
N ASP A 2 53.24 -1.64 22.66
CA ASP A 2 51.98 -0.96 22.34
C ASP A 2 50.90 -2.01 22.69
N CYS A 3 49.71 -1.57 23.01
CA CYS A 3 48.63 -2.36 23.58
C CYS A 3 47.81 -3.00 22.45
N ASP A 4 47.76 -4.34 22.34
CA ASP A 4 46.81 -5.02 21.44
C ASP A 4 45.64 -5.61 22.24
N ALA A 5 44.55 -4.85 22.24
CA ALA A 5 43.25 -5.22 22.78
C ALA A 5 42.41 -5.88 21.67
N ASP A 6 42.28 -7.20 21.71
CA ASP A 6 41.36 -7.93 20.82
C ASP A 6 40.05 -8.23 21.56
N GLY A 7 39.05 -7.37 21.34
CA GLY A 7 37.70 -7.54 21.87
C GLY A 7 36.70 -7.76 20.74
N PRO A 8 36.02 -8.92 20.65
CA PRO A 8 34.96 -9.09 19.68
C PRO A 8 33.67 -8.46 20.21
N ALA A 9 33.46 -7.18 19.91
CA ALA A 9 32.15 -6.55 20.03
C ALA A 9 31.27 -6.94 18.84
N ALA A 10 30.79 -8.19 18.83
CA ALA A 10 29.84 -8.66 17.82
C ALA A 10 28.40 -8.50 18.35
N SER A 11 27.82 -7.38 17.93
CA SER A 11 26.41 -6.98 17.92
C SER A 11 25.39 -8.11 17.98
N LEU A 12 24.62 -8.18 19.07
CA LEU A 12 23.38 -8.96 19.15
C LEU A 12 22.33 -8.34 18.21
N PRO A 13 21.62 -9.13 17.37
CA PRO A 13 20.46 -8.62 16.64
C PRO A 13 19.29 -8.39 17.61
N SER A 14 19.08 -7.13 17.98
CA SER A 14 17.95 -6.66 18.78
C SER A 14 16.69 -6.54 17.91
N SER A 15 15.91 -7.62 17.83
CA SER A 15 14.43 -7.68 17.73
C SER A 15 13.99 -8.89 16.91
N PRO A 16 12.94 -9.64 17.33
CA PRO A 16 12.35 -10.66 16.49
C PRO A 16 11.77 -10.01 15.22
N PRO A 17 11.84 -10.67 14.05
CA PRO A 17 11.25 -10.16 12.82
C PRO A 17 9.75 -10.01 13.05
N GLN A 18 9.29 -8.77 13.20
CA GLN A 18 7.88 -8.48 13.33
C GLN A 18 7.22 -8.85 12.02
N VAL A 19 6.48 -9.96 12.01
CA VAL A 19 5.71 -10.42 10.86
C VAL A 19 4.70 -9.33 10.53
N ARG A 20 5.07 -8.49 9.56
CA ARG A 20 4.22 -7.38 9.12
C ARG A 20 3.07 -8.00 8.35
N SER A 21 1.97 -8.27 9.04
CA SER A 21 0.74 -8.82 8.46
C SER A 21 0.35 -8.00 7.24
N ARG A 22 0.35 -8.64 6.06
CA ARG A 22 0.07 -7.97 4.79
C ARG A 22 -1.31 -7.35 4.83
N ILE A 23 -1.38 -6.02 4.70
CA ILE A 23 -2.65 -5.28 4.72
C ILE A 23 -3.45 -5.63 3.47
N THR A 24 -4.73 -5.97 3.66
CA THR A 24 -5.64 -6.25 2.56
C THR A 24 -6.17 -4.94 1.98
N VAL A 25 -5.85 -4.66 0.72
CA VAL A 25 -6.33 -3.47 -0.01
C VAL A 25 -7.66 -3.70 -0.73
N VAL A 26 -8.27 -4.88 -0.61
CA VAL A 26 -9.57 -5.25 -1.21
C VAL A 26 -10.68 -4.89 -0.23
N CYS A 27 -11.76 -4.25 -0.70
CA CYS A 27 -12.92 -3.97 0.16
C CYS A 27 -13.56 -5.26 0.70
N ALA A 28 -14.22 -5.18 1.85
CA ALA A 28 -14.81 -6.30 2.57
C ALA A 28 -15.78 -7.11 1.69
N GLU A 29 -16.63 -6.43 0.91
CA GLU A 29 -17.62 -7.10 0.06
C GLU A 29 -16.98 -7.82 -1.13
N CYS A 30 -16.00 -7.21 -1.80
CA CYS A 30 -15.25 -7.91 -2.85
C CYS A 30 -14.40 -9.05 -2.30
N LYS A 31 -13.85 -8.91 -1.08
CA LYS A 31 -13.13 -10.00 -0.40
C LYS A 31 -14.06 -11.17 -0.09
N ARG A 32 -15.26 -10.89 0.43
CA ARG A 32 -16.30 -11.90 0.73
C ARG A 32 -16.76 -12.63 -0.52
N LEU A 33 -16.98 -11.90 -1.60
CA LEU A 33 -17.42 -12.44 -2.89
C LEU A 33 -16.28 -12.99 -3.77
N LYS A 34 -15.01 -12.85 -3.35
CA LYS A 34 -13.81 -13.23 -4.11
C LYS A 34 -13.74 -12.54 -5.50
N LEU A 35 -14.07 -11.25 -5.54
CA LEU A 35 -14.12 -10.46 -6.77
C LEU A 35 -12.93 -9.51 -6.89
N LYS A 36 -12.63 -9.13 -8.14
CA LYS A 36 -11.65 -8.07 -8.41
C LYS A 36 -12.15 -6.73 -7.84
N CYS A 37 -11.34 -6.12 -7.00
CA CYS A 37 -11.57 -4.78 -6.45
C CYS A 37 -10.63 -3.79 -7.13
N ASP A 38 -11.21 -2.76 -7.74
CA ASP A 38 -10.52 -1.64 -8.38
C ASP A 38 -10.05 -0.57 -7.38
N ARG A 39 -10.25 -0.81 -6.07
CA ARG A 39 -9.73 0.01 -4.96
C ARG A 39 -10.22 1.47 -4.95
N ARG A 40 -11.25 1.79 -5.73
CA ARG A 40 -11.98 3.06 -5.66
C ARG A 40 -12.96 3.02 -4.49
N THR A 41 -13.36 4.18 -3.98
CA THR A 41 -14.37 4.27 -2.90
C THR A 41 -15.56 5.07 -3.40
N PRO A 42 -16.73 4.43 -3.66
CA PRO A 42 -16.95 2.98 -3.69
C PRO A 42 -16.29 2.30 -4.89
N CYS A 43 -16.00 1.00 -4.75
CA CYS A 43 -15.32 0.26 -5.80
C CYS A 43 -16.29 -0.02 -6.95
N GLY A 44 -15.83 0.00 -8.20
CA GLY A 44 -16.69 -0.15 -9.38
C GLY A 44 -17.47 -1.48 -9.39
N SER A 45 -16.89 -2.52 -8.79
CA SER A 45 -17.58 -3.81 -8.60
C SER A 45 -18.78 -3.70 -7.65
N CYS A 46 -18.65 -2.95 -6.55
CA CYS A 46 -19.77 -2.69 -5.62
C CYS A 46 -20.80 -1.72 -6.20
N LEU A 47 -20.36 -0.76 -7.02
CA LEU A 47 -21.26 0.15 -7.74
C LEU A 47 -22.16 -0.62 -8.71
N LYS A 48 -21.59 -1.52 -9.54
CA LYS A 48 -22.34 -2.32 -10.53
C LYS A 48 -23.36 -3.28 -9.92
N ARG A 49 -23.16 -3.71 -8.67
CA ARG A 49 -24.05 -4.65 -7.96
C ARG A 49 -24.99 -3.97 -6.98
N ASP A 50 -24.95 -2.64 -6.92
CA ASP A 50 -25.72 -1.85 -5.97
C ASP A 50 -25.47 -2.24 -4.49
N THR A 51 -24.23 -2.64 -4.19
CA THR A 51 -23.76 -2.98 -2.83
C THR A 51 -22.85 -1.91 -2.26
N VAL A 52 -23.04 -0.66 -2.68
CA VAL A 52 -22.20 0.49 -2.28
C VAL A 52 -22.14 0.65 -0.76
N ALA A 53 -23.27 0.48 -0.07
CA ALA A 53 -23.35 0.54 1.39
C ALA A 53 -22.50 -0.53 2.12
N ARG A 54 -22.16 -1.64 1.44
CA ARG A 54 -21.32 -2.73 1.98
C ARG A 54 -19.86 -2.62 1.54
N CYS A 55 -19.51 -1.62 0.73
CA CYS A 55 -18.16 -1.39 0.22
C CYS A 55 -17.25 -0.74 1.27
N VAL A 56 -16.87 -1.51 2.30
CA VAL A 56 -16.04 -1.03 3.41
C VAL A 56 -14.60 -1.49 3.24
N TYR A 57 -13.63 -0.59 3.44
CA TYR A 57 -12.20 -0.91 3.47
C TYR A 57 -11.72 -1.04 4.91
N SER A 58 -10.67 -1.85 5.14
CA SER A 58 -10.05 -1.90 6.47
C SER A 58 -9.40 -0.55 6.82
N PRO A 59 -9.37 -0.13 8.09
CA PRO A 59 -8.72 1.12 8.50
C PRO A 59 -7.26 1.20 8.05
N ALA A 60 -6.52 0.10 8.17
CA ALA A 60 -5.14 -0.02 7.71
C ALA A 60 -4.98 0.18 6.19
N ALA A 61 -6.04 -0.07 5.40
CA ALA A 61 -6.06 0.23 3.96
C ALA A 61 -6.50 1.67 3.67
N ALA A 62 -7.31 2.29 4.53
CA ALA A 62 -7.72 3.69 4.40
C ALA A 62 -6.59 4.67 4.79
N GLU A 63 -5.79 4.33 5.80
CA GLU A 63 -4.64 5.13 6.25
C GLU A 63 -3.48 5.12 5.25
N LYS A 64 -3.40 4.10 4.40
CA LYS A 64 -2.33 3.97 3.43
C LYS A 64 -2.70 4.63 2.11
N VAL A 65 -2.03 5.74 1.84
CA VAL A 65 -1.98 6.33 0.50
C VAL A 65 -1.35 5.30 -0.46
N ASP A 66 -2.09 4.91 -1.50
CA ASP A 66 -1.58 4.02 -2.55
C ASP A 66 -0.56 4.78 -3.42
N LEU A 67 0.72 4.71 -3.04
CA LEU A 67 1.83 5.35 -3.74
C LEU A 67 1.88 4.97 -5.23
N HIS A 68 1.54 3.73 -5.58
CA HIS A 68 1.54 3.29 -6.96
C HIS A 68 0.43 3.96 -7.77
N SER A 69 -0.77 4.08 -7.19
CA SER A 69 -1.86 4.84 -7.80
C SER A 69 -1.50 6.31 -7.96
N LEU A 70 -0.84 6.91 -6.97
CA LEU A 70 -0.39 8.31 -7.05
C LEU A 70 0.67 8.51 -8.15
N ASN A 71 1.67 7.64 -8.21
CA ASN A 71 2.71 7.66 -9.24
C ASN A 71 2.11 7.60 -10.65
N ASN A 72 1.17 6.69 -10.88
CA ASN A 72 0.51 6.55 -12.18
C ASN A 72 -0.29 7.82 -12.56
N ARG A 73 -0.92 8.46 -11.57
CA ARG A 73 -1.63 9.73 -11.78
C ARG A 73 -0.66 10.87 -12.11
N LEU A 74 0.47 10.95 -11.41
CA LEU A 74 1.50 11.97 -11.68
C LEU A 74 2.04 11.84 -13.11
N ILE A 75 2.41 10.63 -13.54
CA ILE A 75 2.89 10.37 -14.91
C ILE A 75 1.88 10.86 -15.96
N HIS A 76 0.59 10.59 -15.75
CA HIS A 76 -0.45 11.04 -16.69
C HIS A 76 -0.58 12.57 -16.75
N VAL A 77 -0.53 13.23 -15.59
CA VAL A 77 -0.58 14.70 -15.51
C VAL A 77 0.65 15.34 -16.16
N GLU A 78 1.84 14.82 -15.88
CA GLU A 78 3.10 15.27 -16.49
C GLU A 78 3.05 15.14 -18.02
N ALA A 79 2.55 14.01 -18.53
CA ALA A 79 2.40 13.80 -19.97
C ALA A 79 1.41 14.78 -20.63
N LEU A 80 0.30 15.12 -19.96
CA LEU A 80 -0.65 16.12 -20.46
C LEU A 80 -0.03 17.52 -20.46
N LEU A 81 0.65 17.90 -19.37
CA LEU A 81 1.31 19.21 -19.28
C LEU A 81 2.39 19.38 -20.36
N ALA A 82 3.15 18.32 -20.65
CA ALA A 82 4.17 18.35 -21.70
C ALA A 82 3.57 18.64 -23.09
N GLN A 83 2.33 18.20 -23.39
CA GLN A 83 1.67 18.48 -24.67
C GLN A 83 1.23 19.94 -24.83
N TYR A 84 1.02 20.65 -23.72
CA TYR A 84 0.59 22.06 -23.71
C TYR A 84 1.75 23.05 -23.50
N ALA A 85 2.96 22.54 -23.27
CA ALA A 85 4.16 23.34 -23.02
C ALA A 85 4.92 23.72 -24.31
N GLU A 86 4.35 23.43 -25.48
CA GLU A 86 4.83 23.86 -26.80
C GLU A 86 3.97 25.00 -27.38
#